data_AF-A0A956HTS5-F1
#
_entry.id   AF-A0A956HTS5-F1
#
_cell.length_a   1.000
_cell.length_b   1.000
_cell.length_c   1.000
_cell.angle_alpha   90.00
_cell.angle_beta   90.00
_cell.angle_gamma   90.00
#
_symmetry.space_group_name_H-M   'P 1'
#
loop_
_entity.id
_entity.type
_entity.pdbx_description
1 polymer ?
#
loop_
_entity_poly.entity_id
_entity_poly.type
_entity_poly.pdbx_seq_one_letter_code
_entity_poly.pdbx_strand_id
1 'polypeptide(L)'
;MAGTAILTAPGFLVGCDKTGPSPGGPATATPALDVAAAAPPAGELFSQWFGLDEVAIARAMSALSERGADHADIYLQHTRSNSVNYEDGKISSAHTSITQGVGLRVVIGDQVGYAFTEELTPEALLRTARSAALIASGAAVAGPQHFTTVAGNNHYQLAVPWSTVGVDRKLPLIRSAAEQAAASDPAVHKVSVSWHDSEERILIATLDGRLISDERPTARLGINLTAKRGDQTQSNYGNIAARQGIDWYTPARIREVVDQARDRTMILFEARRPPAGEMPVVLAAGASGILLHEAIGHGMEADFNRKNISIYSEMIGKRIAPEFVTIVDDGTIDNELGALNVDDEGNACQRTTLVENGVLVSYLHDRISATHYGVAPTGSGRRESYRHAPIPRMRATFMEDGPHERDEIIASVENGIIAETFTNGQVQIGAGDFTFYIKNGWLI
;
A
#
# COMPACT_ATOMS: atom_id res chain seq x y z
N MET A 1 42.03 39.44 -8.28
CA MET A 1 41.09 38.88 -7.29
C MET A 1 40.15 37.96 -8.02
N ALA A 2 40.43 36.66 -8.00
CA ALA A 2 39.55 35.63 -8.55
C ALA A 2 38.56 35.23 -7.45
N GLY A 3 37.28 35.51 -7.67
CA GLY A 3 36.20 35.10 -6.77
C GLY A 3 35.72 33.71 -7.16
N THR A 4 36.03 32.72 -6.32
CA THR A 4 35.51 31.37 -6.39
C THR A 4 34.00 31.40 -6.10
N ALA A 5 33.18 31.16 -7.11
CA ALA A 5 31.75 30.92 -6.91
C ALA A 5 31.56 29.51 -6.36
N ILE A 6 31.17 29.40 -5.10
CA ILE A 6 30.78 28.15 -4.47
C ILE A 6 29.36 27.83 -4.99
N LEU A 7 29.24 26.81 -5.84
CA LEU A 7 27.95 26.20 -6.17
C LEU A 7 27.43 25.53 -4.89
N THR A 8 26.45 26.13 -4.23
CA THR A 8 25.65 25.44 -3.22
C THR A 8 24.71 24.50 -3.95
N ALA A 9 25.16 23.25 -4.14
CA ALA A 9 24.31 22.14 -4.52
C ALA A 9 23.21 21.98 -3.45
N PRO A 10 21.93 21.88 -3.85
CA PRO A 10 20.85 21.58 -2.92
C PRO A 10 21.03 20.17 -2.29
N GLY A 11 20.56 20.00 -1.05
CA GLY A 11 20.94 18.94 -0.11
C GLY A 11 20.65 17.48 -0.51
N PHE A 12 20.11 17.23 -1.70
CA PHE A 12 19.84 15.89 -2.25
C PHE A 12 21.03 15.26 -2.99
N LEU A 13 22.14 16.00 -3.15
CA LEU A 13 23.42 15.45 -3.64
C LEU A 13 24.29 14.83 -2.53
N VAL A 14 23.89 14.93 -1.26
CA VAL A 14 24.56 14.24 -0.13
C VAL A 14 24.09 12.79 -0.10
N GLY A 15 25.01 11.87 -0.32
CA GLY A 15 24.75 10.44 -0.42
C GLY A 15 24.31 9.79 0.88
N CYS A 16 23.76 8.58 0.72
CA CYS A 16 23.75 7.57 1.76
C CYS A 16 25.19 7.27 2.18
N ASP A 17 25.66 7.92 3.24
CA ASP A 17 26.89 7.49 3.90
C ASP A 17 26.64 6.11 4.52
N LYS A 18 27.43 5.14 4.08
CA LYS A 18 27.58 3.81 4.70
C LYS A 18 28.16 4.00 6.11
N THR A 19 27.33 4.32 7.09
CA THR A 19 27.70 4.19 8.51
C THR A 19 27.32 2.78 8.98
N GLY A 20 28.31 1.90 9.02
CA GLY A 20 28.19 0.60 9.69
C GLY A 20 27.86 0.78 11.18
N PRO A 21 27.37 -0.29 11.84
CA PRO A 21 26.89 -0.21 13.22
C PRO A 21 28.06 0.07 14.17
N SER A 22 27.97 1.13 14.96
CA SER A 22 28.90 1.39 16.06
C SER A 22 28.45 0.64 17.33
N PRO A 23 29.36 0.13 18.17
CA PRO A 23 29.07 -0.90 19.17
C PRO A 23 28.40 -0.34 20.43
N GLY A 24 27.71 -1.24 21.13
CA GLY A 24 26.77 -0.91 22.21
C GLY A 24 27.37 -0.35 23.51
N GLY A 25 26.50 0.37 24.22
CA GLY A 25 26.59 0.75 25.63
C GLY A 25 25.18 0.70 26.24
N PRO A 26 25.02 0.40 27.53
CA PRO A 26 23.94 -0.44 28.02
C PRO A 26 22.59 0.26 28.01
N ALA A 27 21.63 -0.32 27.29
CA ALA A 27 20.21 0.00 27.45
C ALA A 27 19.75 -0.55 28.80
N THR A 28 19.31 0.34 29.69
CA THR A 28 18.50 -0.05 30.85
C THR A 28 17.23 -0.69 30.33
N ALA A 29 17.13 -2.01 30.51
CA ALA A 29 15.98 -2.81 30.12
C ALA A 29 14.73 -2.33 30.88
N THR A 30 13.85 -1.63 30.18
CA THR A 30 12.43 -1.58 30.54
C THR A 30 11.87 -2.96 30.19
N PRO A 31 11.16 -3.65 31.09
CA PRO A 31 10.70 -5.00 30.81
C PRO A 31 9.74 -4.97 29.62
N ALA A 32 10.08 -5.73 28.57
CA ALA A 32 9.14 -6.06 27.52
C ALA A 32 7.96 -6.76 28.19
N LEU A 33 6.77 -6.17 28.07
CA LEU A 33 5.52 -6.87 28.33
C LEU A 33 5.36 -7.89 27.21
N ASP A 34 5.97 -9.05 27.41
CA ASP A 34 5.68 -10.26 26.68
C ASP A 34 4.29 -10.73 27.12
N VAL A 35 3.27 -10.22 26.43
CA VAL A 35 1.92 -10.76 26.48
C VAL A 35 1.51 -11.00 25.04
N ALA A 36 1.92 -12.14 24.49
CA ALA A 36 1.13 -12.79 23.46
C ALA A 36 -0.23 -13.12 24.09
N ALA A 37 -1.13 -12.14 24.10
CA ALA A 37 -2.51 -12.36 24.48
C ALA A 37 -3.06 -13.41 23.51
N ALA A 38 -3.58 -14.52 24.05
CA ALA A 38 -4.27 -15.52 23.24
C ALA A 38 -5.32 -14.79 22.39
N ALA A 39 -5.35 -15.08 21.09
CA ALA A 39 -6.35 -14.48 20.21
C ALA A 39 -7.75 -14.72 20.80
N PRO A 40 -8.61 -13.69 20.86
CA PRO A 40 -9.93 -13.84 21.46
C PRO A 40 -10.71 -14.97 20.78
N PRO A 41 -11.58 -15.69 21.51
CA PRO A 41 -12.44 -16.72 20.95
C PRO A 41 -13.22 -16.21 19.73
N ALA A 42 -13.47 -17.08 18.74
CA ALA A 42 -14.16 -16.73 17.50
C ALA A 42 -15.49 -15.99 17.71
N GLY A 43 -16.32 -16.46 18.65
CA GLY A 43 -17.60 -15.83 18.98
C GLY A 43 -17.47 -14.42 19.60
N GLU A 44 -16.35 -14.12 20.26
CA GLU A 44 -16.10 -12.80 20.81
C GLU A 44 -15.79 -11.78 19.71
N LEU A 45 -15.05 -12.16 18.67
CA LEU A 45 -14.72 -11.25 17.56
C LEU A 45 -15.96 -10.83 16.76
N PHE A 46 -16.82 -11.78 16.38
CA PHE A 46 -18.06 -11.45 15.66
C PHE A 46 -18.96 -10.52 16.47
N SER A 47 -19.10 -10.80 17.77
CA SER A 47 -19.99 -10.03 18.63
C SER A 47 -19.43 -8.64 18.95
N GLN A 48 -18.16 -8.56 19.36
CA GLN A 48 -17.54 -7.31 19.80
C GLN A 48 -17.37 -6.32 18.66
N TRP A 49 -17.01 -6.77 17.46
CA TRP A 49 -16.70 -5.88 16.35
C TRP A 49 -17.90 -5.60 15.46
N PHE A 50 -18.79 -6.58 15.28
CA PHE A 50 -19.85 -6.51 14.26
C PHE A 50 -21.27 -6.75 14.82
N GLY A 51 -21.42 -7.04 16.11
CA GLY A 51 -22.72 -7.30 16.71
C GLY A 51 -23.42 -8.57 16.17
N LEU A 52 -22.65 -9.51 15.61
CA LEU A 52 -23.13 -10.77 15.06
C LEU A 52 -22.70 -11.94 15.94
N ASP A 53 -23.47 -13.03 15.94
CA ASP A 53 -23.06 -14.28 16.58
C ASP A 53 -22.50 -15.28 15.56
N GLU A 54 -21.73 -16.25 16.05
CA GLU A 54 -21.13 -17.29 15.20
C GLU A 54 -22.19 -18.13 14.47
N VAL A 55 -23.35 -18.32 15.09
CA VAL A 55 -24.46 -19.10 14.52
C VAL A 55 -25.01 -18.45 13.25
N ALA A 56 -25.15 -17.12 13.22
CA ALA A 56 -25.55 -16.37 12.04
C ALA A 56 -24.55 -16.55 10.89
N ILE A 57 -23.25 -16.52 11.20
CA ILE A 57 -22.17 -16.69 10.22
C ILE A 57 -22.16 -18.12 9.68
N ALA A 58 -22.27 -19.13 10.53
CA ALA A 58 -22.36 -20.54 10.12
C ALA A 58 -23.58 -20.83 9.24
N ARG A 59 -24.74 -20.23 9.57
CA ARG A 59 -25.95 -20.31 8.75
C ARG A 59 -25.78 -19.64 7.39
N ALA A 60 -25.17 -18.45 7.35
CA ALA A 60 -24.88 -17.75 6.11
C ALA A 60 -23.89 -18.55 5.24
N MET A 61 -22.84 -19.12 5.83
CA MET A 61 -21.89 -19.99 5.13
C MET A 61 -22.57 -21.23 4.54
N SER A 62 -23.46 -21.85 5.31
CA SER A 62 -24.23 -23.00 4.83
C SER A 62 -25.13 -22.64 3.64
N ALA A 63 -25.79 -21.47 3.68
CA ALA A 63 -26.58 -20.98 2.55
C ALA A 63 -25.72 -20.59 1.34
N LEU A 64 -24.49 -20.13 1.57
CA LEU A 64 -23.54 -19.75 0.54
C LEU A 64 -23.02 -20.98 -0.25
N SER A 65 -22.88 -22.12 0.42
CA SER A 65 -22.39 -23.38 -0.16
C SER A 65 -23.50 -24.40 -0.49
N GLU A 66 -24.78 -24.05 -0.32
CA GLU A 66 -25.92 -24.97 -0.49
C GLU A 66 -26.10 -25.47 -1.93
N ARG A 67 -25.53 -24.74 -2.91
CA ARG A 67 -25.57 -25.06 -4.34
C ARG A 67 -24.21 -25.50 -4.90
N GLY A 68 -23.28 -25.87 -4.03
CA GLY A 68 -21.90 -26.21 -4.35
C GLY A 68 -20.94 -25.03 -4.17
N ALA A 69 -19.71 -25.34 -3.78
CA ALA A 69 -18.61 -24.38 -3.59
C ALA A 69 -17.27 -25.13 -3.58
N ASP A 70 -16.30 -24.72 -4.39
CA ASP A 70 -14.90 -25.15 -4.22
C ASP A 70 -14.26 -24.35 -3.08
N HIS A 71 -14.58 -23.05 -3.03
CA HIS A 71 -14.27 -22.16 -1.92
C HIS A 71 -15.45 -21.24 -1.63
N ALA A 72 -15.60 -20.84 -0.38
CA ALA A 72 -16.49 -19.76 0.01
C ALA A 72 -15.92 -18.97 1.20
N ASP A 73 -16.21 -17.68 1.24
CA ASP A 73 -15.82 -16.80 2.35
C ASP A 73 -16.90 -15.75 2.67
N ILE A 74 -16.89 -15.34 3.93
CA ILE A 74 -17.63 -14.21 4.48
C ILE A 74 -16.58 -13.23 5.00
N TYR A 75 -16.52 -12.04 4.39
CA TYR A 75 -15.57 -10.98 4.72
C TYR A 75 -16.33 -9.82 5.37
N LEU A 76 -16.10 -9.60 6.66
CA LEU A 76 -16.62 -8.45 7.40
C LEU A 76 -15.55 -7.37 7.47
N GLN A 77 -15.96 -6.12 7.35
CA GLN A 77 -15.07 -4.97 7.42
C GLN A 77 -15.73 -3.85 8.20
N HIS A 78 -14.94 -3.19 9.06
CA HIS A 78 -15.29 -1.93 9.70
C HIS A 78 -14.09 -1.00 9.61
N THR A 79 -14.25 0.15 9.00
CA THR A 79 -13.21 1.18 8.87
C THR A 79 -13.68 2.48 9.50
N ARG A 80 -12.87 3.04 10.39
CA ARG A 80 -13.02 4.41 10.87
C ARG A 80 -11.87 5.24 10.33
N SER A 81 -12.18 6.27 9.55
CA SER A 81 -11.18 7.18 8.98
C SER A 81 -11.40 8.60 9.45
N ASN A 82 -10.32 9.33 9.71
CA ASN A 82 -10.37 10.77 9.96
C ASN A 82 -9.54 11.51 8.92
N SER A 83 -9.99 12.72 8.59
CA SER A 83 -9.33 13.62 7.68
C SER A 83 -9.37 15.03 8.25
N VAL A 84 -8.24 15.72 8.21
CA VAL A 84 -8.12 17.13 8.58
C VAL A 84 -7.33 17.84 7.50
N ASN A 85 -7.92 18.87 6.91
CA ASN A 85 -7.26 19.78 6.00
C ASN A 85 -7.06 21.13 6.68
N TYR A 86 -5.85 21.65 6.60
CA TYR A 86 -5.45 22.92 7.19
C TYR A 86 -4.84 23.82 6.12
N GLU A 87 -5.42 24.99 5.93
CA GLU A 87 -5.09 25.93 4.87
C GLU A 87 -5.36 27.36 5.34
N ASP A 88 -4.52 28.31 4.94
CA ASP A 88 -4.66 29.74 5.28
C ASP A 88 -4.79 30.00 6.80
N GLY A 89 -4.03 29.26 7.61
CA GLY A 89 -4.00 29.43 9.07
C GLY A 89 -5.22 28.84 9.81
N LYS A 90 -6.13 28.17 9.11
CA LYS A 90 -7.37 27.60 9.68
C LYS A 90 -7.62 26.18 9.20
N ILE A 91 -8.46 25.45 9.93
CA ILE A 91 -8.98 24.16 9.47
C ILE A 91 -9.99 24.45 8.37
N SER A 92 -9.72 24.00 7.14
CA SER A 92 -10.62 24.16 6.00
C SER A 92 -11.68 23.06 5.97
N SER A 93 -11.32 21.84 6.36
CA SER A 93 -12.28 20.77 6.63
C SER A 93 -11.75 19.78 7.67
N ALA A 94 -12.66 19.17 8.42
CA ALA A 94 -12.38 18.04 9.28
C ALA A 94 -13.58 17.10 9.27
N HIS A 95 -13.36 15.82 8.98
CA HIS A 95 -14.43 14.83 8.93
C HIS A 95 -13.96 13.47 9.43
N THR A 96 -14.92 12.73 9.98
CA THR A 96 -14.76 11.32 10.35
C THR A 96 -15.77 10.53 9.54
N SER A 97 -15.33 9.43 8.93
CA SER A 97 -16.20 8.49 8.22
C SER A 97 -16.11 7.12 8.88
N ILE A 98 -17.25 6.45 8.97
CA ILE A 98 -17.34 5.05 9.34
C ILE A 98 -17.93 4.31 8.13
N THR A 99 -17.28 3.23 7.74
CA THR A 99 -17.75 2.34 6.69
C THR A 99 -17.72 0.93 7.21
N GLN A 100 -18.85 0.23 7.15
CA GLN A 100 -18.96 -1.14 7.63
C GLN A 100 -19.87 -1.97 6.73
N GLY A 101 -19.65 -3.27 6.70
CA GLY A 101 -20.50 -4.20 5.98
C GLY A 101 -19.87 -5.57 5.84
N VAL A 102 -20.52 -6.42 5.04
CA VAL A 102 -20.11 -7.80 4.80
C VAL A 102 -20.20 -8.13 3.31
N GLY A 103 -19.17 -8.79 2.80
CA GLY A 103 -19.10 -9.40 1.48
C GLY A 103 -19.13 -10.91 1.58
N LEU A 104 -19.91 -11.58 0.73
CA LEU A 104 -20.04 -13.02 0.70
C LEU A 104 -19.68 -13.52 -0.69
N ARG A 105 -18.78 -14.50 -0.74
CA ARG A 105 -18.21 -15.02 -1.98
C ARG A 105 -18.33 -16.53 -2.06
N VAL A 106 -18.77 -17.04 -3.21
CA VAL A 106 -18.65 -18.44 -3.60
C VAL A 106 -17.80 -18.55 -4.87
N VAL A 107 -16.96 -19.58 -4.94
CA VAL A 107 -16.08 -19.86 -6.07
C VAL A 107 -16.35 -21.27 -6.58
N ILE A 108 -16.53 -21.41 -7.91
CA ILE A 108 -16.65 -22.69 -8.63
C ILE A 108 -15.70 -22.65 -9.82
N GLY A 109 -14.62 -23.42 -9.75
CA GLY A 109 -13.48 -23.32 -10.66
C GLY A 109 -12.91 -21.91 -10.61
N ASP A 110 -13.14 -21.14 -11.67
CA ASP A 110 -12.73 -19.74 -11.78
C ASP A 110 -13.90 -18.74 -11.82
N GLN A 111 -15.13 -19.23 -11.63
CA GLN A 111 -16.33 -18.39 -11.56
C GLN A 111 -16.55 -17.90 -10.13
N VAL A 112 -16.88 -16.63 -10.00
CA VAL A 112 -17.10 -15.96 -8.72
C VAL A 112 -18.54 -15.48 -8.62
N GLY A 113 -19.27 -15.98 -7.64
CA GLY A 113 -20.53 -15.41 -7.18
C GLY A 113 -20.26 -14.50 -6.00
N TYR A 114 -20.63 -13.22 -6.11
CA TYR A 114 -20.38 -12.23 -5.07
C TYR A 114 -21.61 -11.39 -4.78
N ALA A 115 -21.88 -11.16 -3.50
CA ALA A 115 -22.88 -10.21 -3.05
C ALA A 115 -22.41 -9.56 -1.74
N PHE A 116 -22.90 -8.36 -1.46
CA PHE A 116 -22.56 -7.64 -0.24
C PHE A 116 -23.79 -6.95 0.36
N THR A 117 -23.68 -6.57 1.64
CA THR A 117 -24.68 -5.73 2.33
C THR A 117 -24.01 -4.89 3.41
N GLU A 118 -24.61 -3.75 3.72
CA GLU A 118 -24.24 -2.88 4.85
C GLU A 118 -25.10 -3.17 6.09
N GLU A 119 -26.13 -4.00 5.95
CA GLU A 119 -27.01 -4.45 7.03
C GLU A 119 -26.43 -5.70 7.70
N LEU A 120 -25.93 -5.54 8.94
CA LEU A 120 -25.34 -6.61 9.74
C LEU A 120 -26.42 -7.32 10.58
N THR A 121 -27.38 -7.95 9.91
CA THR A 121 -28.43 -8.77 10.54
C THR A 121 -28.40 -10.20 9.99
N PRO A 122 -28.75 -11.23 10.80
CA PRO A 122 -28.77 -12.62 10.33
C PRO A 122 -29.61 -12.81 9.05
N GLU A 123 -30.74 -12.12 8.94
CA GLU A 123 -31.62 -12.17 7.78
C GLU A 123 -30.96 -11.56 6.54
N ALA A 124 -30.26 -10.44 6.67
CA ALA A 124 -29.53 -9.83 5.56
C ALA A 124 -28.38 -10.72 5.10
N LEU A 125 -27.59 -11.29 6.02
CA LEU A 125 -26.52 -12.23 5.70
C LEU A 125 -27.05 -13.44 4.91
N LEU A 126 -28.18 -14.02 5.32
CA LEU A 126 -28.80 -15.15 4.61
C LEU A 126 -29.27 -14.76 3.20
N ARG A 127 -29.90 -13.59 3.03
CA ARG A 127 -30.31 -13.12 1.70
C ARG A 127 -29.10 -12.89 0.80
N THR A 128 -28.06 -12.24 1.31
CA THR A 128 -26.83 -11.97 0.56
C THR A 128 -26.10 -13.26 0.19
N ALA A 129 -26.02 -14.23 1.10
CA ALA A 129 -25.43 -15.55 0.85
C ALA A 129 -26.12 -16.25 -0.33
N ARG A 130 -27.46 -16.32 -0.30
CA ARG A 130 -28.25 -16.95 -1.37
C ARG A 130 -28.08 -16.25 -2.71
N SER A 131 -27.97 -14.92 -2.73
CA SER A 131 -27.69 -14.16 -3.95
C SER A 131 -26.33 -14.51 -4.55
N ALA A 132 -25.27 -14.57 -3.73
CA ALA A 132 -23.94 -14.98 -4.17
C ALA A 132 -23.94 -16.44 -4.68
N ALA A 133 -24.65 -17.34 -3.99
CA ALA A 133 -24.77 -18.76 -4.34
C ALA A 133 -25.46 -19.04 -5.69
N LEU A 134 -26.12 -18.04 -6.33
CA LEU A 134 -26.86 -18.24 -7.57
C LEU A 134 -25.99 -18.69 -8.75
N ILE A 135 -24.69 -18.39 -8.72
CA ILE A 135 -23.73 -18.83 -9.74
C ILE A 135 -23.55 -20.37 -9.76
N ALA A 136 -23.75 -21.03 -8.61
CA ALA A 136 -23.47 -22.44 -8.43
C ALA A 136 -24.69 -23.32 -8.73
N SER A 137 -24.48 -24.52 -9.27
CA SER A 137 -25.55 -25.47 -9.63
C SER A 137 -25.16 -26.92 -9.32
N GLY A 138 -24.25 -27.11 -8.37
CA GLY A 138 -23.74 -28.41 -7.92
C GLY A 138 -24.41 -28.93 -6.65
N ALA A 139 -23.84 -30.00 -6.11
CA ALA A 139 -24.26 -30.58 -4.84
C ALA A 139 -23.86 -29.70 -3.66
N ALA A 140 -24.70 -29.65 -2.62
CA ALA A 140 -24.41 -28.91 -1.41
C ALA A 140 -23.08 -29.34 -0.76
N VAL A 141 -22.29 -28.37 -0.34
CA VAL A 141 -21.09 -28.59 0.47
C VAL A 141 -21.41 -28.20 1.90
N ALA A 142 -21.14 -29.10 2.85
CA ALA A 142 -21.39 -28.84 4.26
C ALA A 142 -20.46 -27.73 4.77
N GLY A 143 -21.06 -26.63 5.27
CA GLY A 143 -20.32 -25.56 5.92
C GLY A 143 -19.96 -25.90 7.38
N PRO A 144 -18.93 -25.23 7.94
CA PRO A 144 -18.53 -25.38 9.33
C PRO A 144 -19.64 -24.87 10.27
N GLN A 145 -19.82 -25.56 11.40
CA GLN A 145 -20.70 -25.10 12.48
C GLN A 145 -19.97 -24.22 13.50
N HIS A 146 -18.65 -24.33 13.54
CA HIS A 146 -17.74 -23.54 14.36
C HIS A 146 -16.52 -23.16 13.55
N PHE A 147 -15.95 -21.99 13.84
CA PHE A 147 -14.73 -21.50 13.23
C PHE A 147 -13.57 -21.54 14.21
N THR A 148 -12.39 -21.88 13.70
CA THR A 148 -11.14 -21.88 14.46
C THR A 148 -10.37 -20.61 14.16
N THR A 149 -10.13 -19.80 15.19
CA THR A 149 -9.27 -18.61 15.08
C THR A 149 -7.86 -19.04 14.67
N VAL A 150 -7.34 -18.42 13.62
CA VAL A 150 -5.96 -18.60 13.17
C VAL A 150 -5.12 -17.48 13.77
N ALA A 151 -3.99 -17.84 14.39
CA ALA A 151 -3.04 -16.85 14.89
C ALA A 151 -2.48 -16.03 13.74
N GLY A 152 -2.54 -14.70 13.85
CA GLY A 152 -2.01 -13.77 12.87
C GLY A 152 -0.57 -13.35 13.16
N ASN A 153 0.08 -12.79 12.15
CA ASN A 153 1.30 -12.00 12.32
C ASN A 153 0.98 -10.63 12.92
N ASN A 154 2.00 -9.87 13.29
CA ASN A 154 1.85 -8.49 13.72
C ASN A 154 2.95 -7.60 13.10
N HIS A 155 2.73 -7.17 11.87
CA HIS A 155 3.62 -6.27 11.13
C HIS A 155 3.43 -4.78 11.48
N TYR A 156 2.47 -4.44 12.35
CA TYR A 156 2.20 -3.03 12.73
C TYR A 156 1.76 -2.93 14.19
N GLN A 157 2.75 -2.92 15.08
CA GLN A 157 2.52 -2.73 16.50
C GLN A 157 2.45 -1.24 16.85
N LEU A 158 1.30 -0.79 17.34
CA LEU A 158 1.10 0.59 17.78
C LEU A 158 1.15 0.70 19.31
N ALA A 159 1.89 1.71 19.80
CA ALA A 159 1.82 2.08 21.22
C ALA A 159 0.48 2.75 21.57
N VAL A 160 -0.11 3.47 20.61
CA VAL A 160 -1.40 4.17 20.77
C VAL A 160 -2.30 3.87 19.57
N PRO A 161 -3.47 3.25 19.76
CA PRO A 161 -4.44 3.02 18.69
C PRO A 161 -5.03 4.32 18.12
N TRP A 162 -5.19 4.41 16.80
CA TRP A 162 -5.73 5.60 16.13
C TRP A 162 -7.15 5.98 16.58
N SER A 163 -7.99 5.02 16.97
CA SER A 163 -9.31 5.26 17.57
C SER A 163 -9.30 6.15 18.82
N THR A 164 -8.16 6.20 19.54
CA THR A 164 -7.96 7.00 20.76
C THR A 164 -7.29 8.34 20.51
N VAL A 165 -6.80 8.59 19.28
CA VAL A 165 -6.09 9.81 18.91
C VAL A 165 -7.09 10.85 18.43
N GLY A 166 -7.35 11.85 19.28
CA GLY A 166 -8.21 13.00 18.95
C GLY A 166 -7.53 14.07 18.10
N VAL A 167 -8.34 15.02 17.60
CA VAL A 167 -7.86 16.18 16.83
C VAL A 167 -6.92 17.06 17.65
N ASP A 168 -7.09 17.11 18.97
CA ASP A 168 -6.23 17.83 19.92
C ASP A 168 -4.76 17.38 19.87
N ARG A 169 -4.50 16.11 19.57
CA ARG A 169 -3.13 15.58 19.39
C ARG A 169 -2.59 15.74 17.98
N LYS A 170 -3.46 15.72 16.97
CA LYS A 170 -3.10 15.82 15.53
C LYS A 170 -2.81 17.28 15.13
N LEU A 171 -3.65 18.20 15.59
CA LEU A 171 -3.63 19.59 15.20
C LEU A 171 -2.31 20.32 15.52
N PRO A 172 -1.63 20.08 16.65
CA PRO A 172 -0.29 20.64 16.89
C PRO A 172 0.73 20.23 15.83
N LEU A 173 0.72 18.97 15.38
CA LEU A 173 1.62 18.48 14.33
C LEU A 173 1.30 19.14 12.99
N ILE A 174 0.01 19.22 12.64
CA ILE A 174 -0.47 19.84 11.40
C ILE A 174 -0.13 21.33 11.35
N ARG A 175 -0.38 22.07 12.43
CA ARG A 175 -0.04 23.50 12.54
C ARG A 175 1.47 23.71 12.46
N SER A 176 2.24 22.91 13.19
CA SER A 176 3.70 22.98 13.15
C SER A 176 4.24 22.73 11.75
N ALA A 177 3.69 21.77 11.01
CA ALA A 177 4.05 21.53 9.61
C ALA A 177 3.71 22.73 8.71
N ALA A 178 2.53 23.32 8.89
CA ALA A 178 2.08 24.47 8.11
C ALA A 178 2.93 25.73 8.37
N GLU A 179 3.24 26.01 9.64
CA GLU A 179 4.08 27.14 10.05
C GLU A 179 5.50 26.99 9.51
N GLN A 180 6.09 25.79 9.65
CA GLN A 180 7.43 25.50 9.11
C GLN A 180 7.47 25.63 7.58
N ALA A 181 6.47 25.09 6.88
CA ALA A 181 6.38 25.21 5.43
C ALA A 181 6.19 26.67 4.97
N ALA A 182 5.35 27.45 5.65
CA ALA A 182 5.13 28.87 5.33
C ALA A 182 6.40 29.71 5.54
N ALA A 183 7.19 29.39 6.57
CA ALA A 183 8.46 30.07 6.87
C ALA A 183 9.66 29.54 6.08
N SER A 184 9.48 28.51 5.24
CA SER A 184 10.58 27.76 4.62
C SER A 184 11.31 28.51 3.51
N ASP A 185 10.64 29.46 2.84
CA ASP A 185 11.21 30.36 1.82
C ASP A 185 10.31 31.61 1.66
N PRO A 186 10.86 32.82 1.47
CA PRO A 186 10.06 34.05 1.30
C PRO A 186 9.14 34.05 0.07
N ALA A 187 9.40 33.22 -0.93
CA ALA A 187 8.54 33.05 -2.09
C ALA A 187 7.29 32.22 -1.79
N VAL A 188 7.21 31.53 -0.66
CA VAL A 188 6.03 30.72 -0.29
C VAL A 188 4.83 31.64 -0.15
N HIS A 189 3.80 31.37 -0.97
CA HIS A 189 2.59 32.16 -1.03
C HIS A 189 1.41 31.45 -0.36
N LYS A 190 1.34 30.12 -0.48
CA LYS A 190 0.24 29.32 0.07
C LYS A 190 0.73 27.94 0.48
N VAL A 191 0.22 27.47 1.62
CA VAL A 191 0.48 26.14 2.17
C VAL A 191 -0.85 25.47 2.52
N SER A 192 -0.98 24.20 2.15
CA SER A 192 -2.10 23.34 2.54
C SER A 192 -1.53 22.05 3.12
N VAL A 193 -1.91 21.72 4.35
CA VAL A 193 -1.48 20.50 5.04
C VAL A 193 -2.68 19.58 5.19
N SER A 194 -2.56 18.35 4.70
CA SER A 194 -3.57 17.31 4.87
C SER A 194 -3.07 16.24 5.82
N TRP A 195 -3.98 15.77 6.67
CA TRP A 195 -3.79 14.64 7.54
C TRP A 195 -4.89 13.63 7.30
N HIS A 196 -4.51 12.37 7.12
CA HIS A 196 -5.44 11.26 7.01
C HIS A 196 -4.98 10.15 7.94
N ASP A 197 -5.89 9.58 8.72
CA ASP A 197 -5.65 8.32 9.41
C ASP A 197 -6.87 7.40 9.34
N SER A 198 -6.62 6.10 9.46
CA SER A 198 -7.66 5.08 9.48
C SER A 198 -7.28 3.92 10.38
N GLU A 199 -8.30 3.37 11.02
CA GLU A 199 -8.26 2.06 11.68
C GLU A 199 -9.30 1.18 10.98
N GLU A 200 -8.81 0.20 10.23
CA GLU A 200 -9.62 -0.81 9.57
C GLU A 200 -9.53 -2.12 10.36
N ARG A 201 -10.67 -2.75 10.59
CA ARG A 201 -10.76 -4.11 11.12
C ARG A 201 -11.43 -5.00 10.09
N ILE A 202 -10.85 -6.18 9.88
CA ILE A 202 -11.42 -7.19 8.99
C ILE A 202 -11.56 -8.51 9.73
N LEU A 203 -12.55 -9.30 9.31
CA LEU A 203 -12.76 -10.66 9.79
C LEU A 203 -13.21 -11.54 8.62
N ILE A 204 -12.52 -12.65 8.42
CA ILE A 204 -12.70 -13.58 7.31
C ILE A 204 -13.09 -14.93 7.87
N ALA A 205 -14.32 -15.36 7.61
CA ALA A 205 -14.79 -16.70 7.90
C ALA A 205 -14.81 -17.51 6.61
N THR A 206 -14.21 -18.69 6.61
CA THR A 206 -13.95 -19.49 5.41
C THR A 206 -14.67 -20.83 5.44
N LEU A 207 -14.94 -21.40 4.27
CA LEU A 207 -15.65 -22.68 4.14
C LEU A 207 -14.89 -23.86 4.78
N ASP A 208 -13.56 -23.77 4.88
CA ASP A 208 -12.72 -24.75 5.59
C ASP A 208 -12.67 -24.53 7.11
N GLY A 209 -13.50 -23.62 7.65
CA GLY A 209 -13.67 -23.43 9.09
C GLY A 209 -12.62 -22.55 9.75
N ARG A 210 -11.81 -21.79 8.98
CA ARG A 210 -10.88 -20.81 9.55
C ARG A 210 -11.58 -19.48 9.80
N LEU A 211 -11.22 -18.85 10.92
CA LEU A 211 -11.52 -17.46 11.23
C LEU A 211 -10.20 -16.67 11.29
N ILE A 212 -10.08 -15.67 10.43
CA ILE A 212 -8.87 -14.84 10.33
C ILE A 212 -9.26 -13.38 10.56
N SER A 213 -8.50 -12.65 11.37
CA SER A 213 -8.72 -11.23 11.65
C SER A 213 -7.49 -10.42 11.35
N ASP A 214 -7.69 -9.13 11.07
CA ASP A 214 -6.61 -8.17 10.94
C ASP A 214 -7.08 -6.76 11.36
N GLU A 215 -6.18 -5.98 11.95
CA GLU A 215 -6.43 -4.60 12.42
C GLU A 215 -5.40 -3.66 11.80
N ARG A 216 -5.78 -2.99 10.73
CA ARG A 216 -4.91 -2.31 9.79
C ARG A 216 -4.88 -0.79 10.05
N PRO A 217 -3.87 -0.26 10.75
CA PRO A 217 -3.69 1.17 10.87
C PRO A 217 -3.05 1.74 9.61
N THR A 218 -3.45 2.95 9.23
CA THR A 218 -2.76 3.74 8.21
C THR A 218 -2.81 5.20 8.63
N ALA A 219 -1.72 5.93 8.44
CA ALA A 219 -1.72 7.38 8.56
C ALA A 219 -0.86 8.03 7.46
N ARG A 220 -1.20 9.27 7.11
CA ARG A 220 -0.50 10.09 6.13
C ARG A 220 -0.55 11.56 6.52
N LEU A 221 0.61 12.22 6.42
CA LEU A 221 0.74 13.67 6.41
C LEU A 221 1.18 14.11 5.02
N GLY A 222 0.46 15.06 4.42
CA GLY A 222 0.80 15.69 3.15
C GLY A 222 0.95 17.20 3.29
N ILE A 223 1.91 17.78 2.58
CA ILE A 223 2.13 19.22 2.51
C ILE A 223 2.16 19.62 1.04
N ASN A 224 1.21 20.44 0.62
CA ASN A 224 1.22 21.12 -0.66
C ASN A 224 1.73 22.54 -0.46
N LEU A 225 2.73 22.93 -1.26
CA LEU A 225 3.38 24.23 -1.17
C LEU A 225 3.26 24.92 -2.52
N THR A 226 2.80 26.18 -2.51
CA THR A 226 2.73 27.04 -3.67
C THR A 226 3.56 28.30 -3.42
N ALA A 227 4.46 28.58 -4.35
CA ALA A 227 5.39 29.70 -4.27
C ALA A 227 5.22 30.62 -5.47
N LYS A 228 5.57 31.91 -5.30
CA LYS A 228 5.50 32.95 -6.33
C LYS A 228 6.79 33.74 -6.39
N ARG A 229 7.32 33.95 -7.60
CA ARG A 229 8.43 34.87 -7.89
C ARG A 229 8.06 35.68 -9.13
N GLY A 230 7.79 36.98 -8.95
CA GLY A 230 7.28 37.84 -10.03
C GLY A 230 5.91 37.36 -10.52
N ASP A 231 5.80 37.08 -11.82
CA ASP A 231 4.61 36.54 -12.48
C ASP A 231 4.54 35.01 -12.47
N GLN A 232 5.62 34.33 -12.10
CA GLN A 232 5.68 32.87 -12.05
C GLN A 232 5.10 32.32 -10.74
N THR A 233 4.27 31.28 -10.87
CA THR A 233 3.74 30.50 -9.75
C THR A 233 4.15 29.04 -9.93
N GLN A 234 4.72 28.43 -8.90
CA GLN A 234 5.11 27.03 -8.90
C GLN A 234 4.49 26.31 -7.69
N SER A 235 4.15 25.04 -7.87
CA SER A 235 3.58 24.21 -6.82
C SER A 235 4.08 22.78 -6.87
N ASN A 236 4.40 22.24 -5.70
CA ASN A 236 4.75 20.84 -5.52
C ASN A 236 4.33 20.37 -4.13
N TYR A 237 4.68 19.11 -3.79
CA TYR A 237 4.26 18.49 -2.54
C TYR A 237 5.35 17.60 -1.92
N GLY A 238 5.24 17.45 -0.62
CA GLY A 238 5.93 16.44 0.19
C GLY A 238 4.89 15.62 0.93
N ASN A 239 5.16 14.34 1.19
CA ASN A 239 4.30 13.54 2.06
C ASN A 239 5.06 12.41 2.73
N ILE A 240 4.50 11.91 3.82
CA ILE A 240 4.97 10.71 4.50
C ILE A 240 3.77 9.90 4.99
N ALA A 241 3.83 8.58 4.83
CA ALA A 241 2.74 7.68 5.17
C ALA A 241 3.29 6.30 5.55
N ALA A 242 2.64 5.66 6.51
CA ALA A 242 3.04 4.35 7.02
C ALA A 242 1.89 3.72 7.82
N ARG A 243 2.04 2.44 8.19
CA ARG A 243 1.20 1.75 9.18
C ARG A 243 1.74 1.96 10.59
N GLN A 244 1.90 3.23 10.97
CA GLN A 244 2.59 3.66 12.18
C GLN A 244 1.67 4.47 13.11
N GLY A 245 2.11 4.63 14.36
CA GLY A 245 1.40 5.40 15.38
C GLY A 245 1.64 6.90 15.27
N ILE A 246 0.89 7.70 16.04
CA ILE A 246 1.05 9.16 16.04
C ILE A 246 2.46 9.60 16.50
N ASP A 247 3.09 8.85 17.38
CA ASP A 247 4.44 9.05 17.90
C ASP A 247 5.53 8.93 16.82
N TRP A 248 5.24 8.24 15.72
CA TRP A 248 6.12 8.15 14.57
C TRP A 248 6.25 9.49 13.82
N TYR A 249 5.28 10.40 13.93
CA TYR A 249 5.28 11.73 13.28
C TYR A 249 6.06 12.75 14.13
N THR A 250 7.37 12.50 14.27
CA THR A 250 8.27 13.35 15.05
C THR A 250 8.52 14.70 14.36
N PRO A 251 8.94 15.74 15.11
CA PRO A 251 9.32 17.03 14.52
C PRO A 251 10.42 16.92 13.44
N ALA A 252 11.32 15.93 13.55
CA ALA A 252 12.36 15.70 12.55
C ALA A 252 11.78 15.22 11.22
N ARG A 253 10.88 14.23 11.24
CA ARG A 253 10.20 13.75 10.03
C ARG A 253 9.29 14.80 9.43
N ILE A 254 8.59 15.59 10.27
CA ILE A 254 7.79 16.71 9.76
C ILE A 254 8.68 17.71 9.01
N ARG A 255 9.87 18.04 9.54
CA ARG A 255 10.85 18.88 8.84
C ARG A 255 11.28 18.27 7.51
N GLU A 256 11.58 16.97 7.46
CA GLU A 256 11.93 16.28 6.21
C GLU A 256 10.83 16.43 5.15
N VAL A 257 9.55 16.29 5.52
CA VAL A 257 8.43 16.50 4.57
C VAL A 257 8.32 17.96 4.11
N VAL A 258 8.56 18.92 5.01
CA VAL A 258 8.59 20.35 4.68
C VAL A 258 9.73 20.65 3.71
N ASP A 259 10.92 20.16 4.00
CA ASP A 259 12.12 20.34 3.17
C ASP A 259 11.91 19.73 1.78
N GLN A 260 11.35 18.52 1.69
CA GLN A 260 10.97 17.90 0.42
C GLN A 260 9.98 18.76 -0.37
N ALA A 261 8.91 19.26 0.27
CA ALA A 261 7.91 20.10 -0.39
C ALA A 261 8.52 21.43 -0.88
N ARG A 262 9.38 22.05 -0.07
CA ARG A 262 10.10 23.28 -0.42
C ARG A 262 11.03 23.03 -1.60
N ASP A 263 11.98 22.12 -1.47
CA ASP A 263 13.06 21.91 -2.43
C ASP A 263 12.50 21.54 -3.81
N ARG A 264 11.52 20.63 -3.84
CA ARG A 264 10.82 20.23 -5.06
C ARG A 264 10.00 21.34 -5.71
N THR A 265 9.55 22.34 -4.94
CA THR A 265 8.82 23.49 -5.48
C THR A 265 9.78 24.56 -5.99
N MET A 266 10.82 24.88 -5.21
CA MET A 266 11.73 25.97 -5.54
C MET A 266 12.55 25.68 -6.79
N ILE A 267 12.97 24.42 -6.98
CA ILE A 267 13.73 24.03 -8.18
C ILE A 267 12.94 24.25 -9.49
N LEU A 268 11.59 24.28 -9.43
CA LEU A 268 10.77 24.51 -10.62
C LEU A 268 10.88 25.93 -11.18
N PHE A 269 11.33 26.91 -10.40
CA PHE A 269 11.63 28.25 -10.93
C PHE A 269 12.88 28.28 -11.82
N GLU A 270 13.75 27.29 -11.70
CA GLU A 270 14.96 27.14 -12.51
C GLU A 270 14.73 26.21 -13.70
N ALA A 271 13.60 25.48 -13.69
CA ALA A 271 13.28 24.49 -14.70
C ALA A 271 13.14 25.11 -16.09
N ARG A 272 13.62 24.36 -17.09
CA ARG A 272 13.50 24.71 -18.51
C ARG A 272 12.70 23.62 -19.21
N ARG A 273 12.26 23.92 -20.44
CA ARG A 273 11.59 22.92 -21.27
C ARG A 273 12.53 21.73 -21.52
N PRO A 274 12.13 20.49 -21.22
CA PRO A 274 12.98 19.33 -21.45
C PRO A 274 13.15 19.05 -22.95
N PRO A 275 14.25 18.40 -23.35
CA PRO A 275 14.43 17.88 -24.70
C PRO A 275 13.34 16.85 -25.03
N ALA A 276 13.04 16.69 -26.32
CA ALA A 276 12.09 15.70 -26.82
C ALA A 276 12.82 14.67 -27.68
N GLY A 277 12.33 13.43 -27.65
CA GLY A 277 12.89 12.30 -28.40
C GLY A 277 13.36 11.18 -27.50
N GLU A 278 13.94 10.16 -28.12
CA GLU A 278 14.55 9.03 -27.41
C GLU A 278 15.88 9.48 -26.78
N MET A 279 16.04 9.22 -25.49
CA MET A 279 17.27 9.51 -24.75
C MET A 279 17.42 8.54 -23.56
N PRO A 280 18.64 8.34 -23.05
CA PRO A 280 18.85 7.66 -21.78
C PRO A 280 18.15 8.40 -20.62
N VAL A 281 17.53 7.63 -19.73
CA VAL A 281 16.89 8.13 -18.52
C VAL A 281 17.44 7.38 -17.32
N VAL A 282 18.05 8.10 -16.39
CA VAL A 282 18.43 7.59 -15.07
C VAL A 282 17.27 7.81 -14.12
N LEU A 283 16.78 6.73 -13.54
CA LEU A 283 15.67 6.76 -12.59
C LEU A 283 16.23 6.77 -11.16
N ALA A 284 15.91 7.80 -10.37
CA ALA A 284 16.39 7.89 -8.99
C ALA A 284 15.72 6.84 -8.09
N ALA A 285 16.38 6.45 -6.99
CA ALA A 285 15.82 5.50 -6.04
C ALA A 285 14.50 5.99 -5.41
N GLY A 286 13.68 5.06 -4.92
CA GLY A 286 12.41 5.36 -4.27
C GLY A 286 11.26 5.54 -5.27
N ALA A 287 10.86 6.78 -5.55
CA ALA A 287 9.62 7.07 -6.30
C ALA A 287 9.61 6.52 -7.74
N SER A 288 10.78 6.26 -8.33
CA SER A 288 10.88 5.60 -9.64
C SER A 288 10.40 4.15 -9.66
N GLY A 289 10.13 3.55 -8.49
CA GLY A 289 9.45 2.25 -8.39
C GLY A 289 8.11 2.21 -9.13
N ILE A 290 7.53 3.37 -9.49
CA ILE A 290 6.39 3.44 -10.40
C ILE A 290 6.65 2.74 -11.75
N LEU A 291 7.88 2.77 -12.27
CA LEU A 291 8.25 2.00 -13.46
C LEU A 291 7.96 0.51 -13.23
N LEU A 292 8.38 -0.02 -12.09
CA LEU A 292 8.19 -1.43 -11.74
C LEU A 292 6.71 -1.73 -11.55
N HIS A 293 5.96 -0.84 -10.90
CA HIS A 293 4.52 -0.97 -10.71
C HIS A 293 3.77 -1.13 -12.05
N GLU A 294 4.04 -0.22 -12.99
CA GLU A 294 3.34 -0.17 -14.27
C GLU A 294 3.87 -1.22 -15.26
N ALA A 295 5.18 -1.26 -15.51
CA ALA A 295 5.78 -2.07 -16.57
C ALA A 295 5.79 -3.58 -16.27
N ILE A 296 5.78 -3.93 -14.98
CA ILE A 296 6.02 -5.30 -14.53
C ILE A 296 4.94 -5.76 -13.55
N GLY A 297 4.68 -4.98 -12.50
CA GLY A 297 3.82 -5.33 -11.38
C GLY A 297 2.44 -5.80 -11.81
N HIS A 298 1.66 -4.93 -12.47
CA HIS A 298 0.34 -5.31 -13.02
C HIS A 298 0.43 -6.42 -14.06
N GLY A 299 1.49 -6.43 -14.87
CA GLY A 299 1.75 -7.51 -15.83
C GLY A 299 1.95 -8.89 -15.19
N MET A 300 2.31 -8.93 -13.91
CA MET A 300 2.56 -10.15 -13.12
C MET A 300 1.44 -10.45 -12.11
N GLU A 301 0.32 -9.73 -12.13
CA GLU A 301 -0.91 -10.15 -11.45
C GLU A 301 -1.50 -11.37 -12.20
N ALA A 302 -1.66 -12.49 -11.49
CA ALA A 302 -1.87 -13.80 -12.14
C ALA A 302 -3.22 -13.96 -12.83
N ASP A 303 -4.20 -13.11 -12.56
CA ASP A 303 -5.52 -13.15 -13.21
C ASP A 303 -5.45 -12.73 -14.68
N PHE A 304 -4.60 -11.76 -15.04
CA PHE A 304 -4.31 -11.41 -16.43
C PHE A 304 -3.53 -12.53 -17.13
N ASN A 305 -2.54 -13.11 -16.46
CA ASN A 305 -1.70 -14.18 -17.03
C ASN A 305 -2.50 -15.46 -17.27
N ARG A 306 -3.33 -15.87 -16.30
CA ARG A 306 -4.23 -17.03 -16.43
C ARG A 306 -5.20 -16.90 -17.60
N LYS A 307 -5.64 -15.67 -17.90
CA LYS A 307 -6.56 -15.37 -19.01
C LYS A 307 -5.84 -15.14 -20.34
N ASN A 308 -4.50 -15.30 -20.39
CA ASN A 308 -3.66 -15.00 -21.55
C ASN A 308 -3.81 -13.56 -22.07
N ILE A 309 -4.03 -12.61 -21.16
CA ILE A 309 -4.17 -11.18 -21.48
C ILE A 309 -2.82 -10.47 -21.35
N SER A 310 -2.02 -10.85 -20.36
CA SER A 310 -0.72 -10.23 -20.10
C SER A 310 0.33 -10.65 -21.12
N ILE A 311 1.21 -9.73 -21.51
CA ILE A 311 2.43 -10.03 -22.27
C ILE A 311 3.32 -11.07 -21.57
N TYR A 312 3.18 -11.20 -20.25
CA TYR A 312 3.98 -12.13 -19.46
C TYR A 312 3.41 -13.55 -19.37
N SER A 313 2.22 -13.83 -19.92
CA SER A 313 1.47 -15.08 -19.66
C SER A 313 2.27 -16.37 -19.87
N GLU A 314 3.19 -16.37 -20.85
CA GLU A 314 4.05 -17.52 -21.17
C GLU A 314 5.53 -17.31 -20.79
N MET A 315 5.83 -16.36 -19.89
CA MET A 315 7.20 -15.91 -19.63
C MET A 315 7.83 -16.53 -18.38
N ILE A 316 7.11 -17.35 -17.60
CA ILE A 316 7.69 -18.15 -16.50
C ILE A 316 8.87 -18.97 -17.02
N GLY A 317 10.02 -18.86 -16.35
CA GLY A 317 11.28 -19.49 -16.71
C GLY A 317 12.04 -18.81 -17.86
N LYS A 318 11.51 -17.74 -18.45
CA LYS A 318 12.16 -16.97 -19.52
C LYS A 318 12.85 -15.73 -18.96
N ARG A 319 13.97 -15.37 -19.58
CA ARG A 319 14.68 -14.12 -19.29
C ARG A 319 13.91 -12.93 -19.88
N ILE A 320 13.55 -11.98 -19.03
CA ILE A 320 12.82 -10.75 -19.40
C ILE A 320 13.62 -9.47 -19.08
N ALA A 321 14.72 -9.59 -18.34
CA ALA A 321 15.59 -8.48 -17.96
C ALA A 321 17.07 -8.93 -17.89
N PRO A 322 18.03 -7.99 -17.81
CA PRO A 322 19.43 -8.30 -17.56
C PRO A 322 19.64 -9.10 -16.25
N GLU A 323 20.77 -9.81 -16.17
CA GLU A 323 21.06 -10.75 -15.08
C GLU A 323 21.10 -10.11 -13.69
N PHE A 324 21.44 -8.83 -13.58
CA PHE A 324 21.48 -8.14 -12.28
C PHE A 324 20.11 -7.70 -11.76
N VAL A 325 19.03 -7.91 -12.53
CA VAL A 325 17.68 -7.44 -12.16
C VAL A 325 16.94 -8.51 -11.38
N THR A 326 16.66 -8.22 -10.11
CA THR A 326 15.75 -9.01 -9.26
C THR A 326 14.63 -8.12 -8.76
N ILE A 327 13.38 -8.53 -8.96
CA ILE A 327 12.18 -7.76 -8.63
C ILE A 327 11.32 -8.58 -7.69
N VAL A 328 10.87 -7.93 -6.62
CA VAL A 328 10.15 -8.56 -5.52
C VAL A 328 8.90 -7.77 -5.17
N ASP A 329 7.88 -8.47 -4.71
CA ASP A 329 6.72 -7.89 -4.04
C ASP A 329 6.67 -8.40 -2.60
N ASP A 330 6.78 -7.49 -1.64
CA ASP A 330 6.91 -7.84 -0.23
C ASP A 330 5.77 -7.25 0.60
N GLY A 331 5.03 -8.12 1.27
CA GLY A 331 3.98 -7.74 2.23
C GLY A 331 4.42 -7.80 3.69
N THR A 332 5.69 -8.11 3.95
CA THR A 332 6.22 -8.46 5.28
C THR A 332 7.16 -7.42 5.87
N ILE A 333 7.37 -6.30 5.17
CA ILE A 333 8.20 -5.19 5.65
C ILE A 333 7.44 -4.42 6.74
N ASP A 334 7.85 -4.60 7.99
CA ASP A 334 7.13 -4.07 9.14
C ASP A 334 6.82 -2.57 9.03
N ASN A 335 5.58 -2.23 9.32
CA ASN A 335 5.01 -0.89 9.38
C ASN A 335 5.00 -0.10 8.06
N GLU A 336 5.48 -0.65 6.95
CA GLU A 336 5.34 -0.04 5.63
C GLU A 336 3.88 -0.03 5.17
N LEU A 337 3.52 0.89 4.28
CA LEU A 337 2.14 0.97 3.76
C LEU A 337 1.68 -0.31 3.07
N GLY A 338 2.60 -1.01 2.39
CA GLY A 338 2.33 -2.28 1.71
C GLY A 338 2.21 -3.48 2.66
N ALA A 339 2.60 -3.33 3.93
CA ALA A 339 2.60 -4.42 4.89
C ALA A 339 1.17 -4.90 5.20
N LEU A 340 1.00 -6.20 5.35
CA LEU A 340 -0.27 -6.83 5.68
C LEU A 340 0.00 -8.10 6.51
N ASN A 341 -0.73 -8.32 7.60
CA ASN A 341 -0.63 -9.59 8.34
C ASN A 341 -1.18 -10.74 7.50
N VAL A 342 -2.30 -10.49 6.83
CA VAL A 342 -2.96 -11.41 5.92
C VAL A 342 -3.54 -10.64 4.73
N ASP A 343 -3.61 -11.31 3.57
CA ASP A 343 -4.39 -10.81 2.45
C ASP A 343 -5.90 -10.91 2.73
N ASP A 344 -6.72 -10.39 1.82
CA ASP A 344 -8.17 -10.34 2.00
C ASP A 344 -8.88 -11.68 1.67
N GLU A 345 -8.10 -12.76 1.57
CA GLU A 345 -8.57 -14.16 1.49
C GLU A 345 -8.08 -15.00 2.69
N GLY A 346 -7.40 -14.36 3.66
CA GLY A 346 -6.89 -14.99 4.86
C GLY A 346 -5.63 -15.82 4.63
N ASN A 347 -4.84 -15.51 3.60
CA ASN A 347 -3.52 -16.09 3.39
C ASN A 347 -2.45 -15.17 4.01
N ALA A 348 -1.43 -15.75 4.64
CA ALA A 348 -0.30 -14.98 5.16
C ALA A 348 0.44 -14.29 4.01
N CYS A 349 0.77 -13.02 4.19
CA CYS A 349 1.59 -12.27 3.24
C CYS A 349 3.03 -12.77 3.24
N GLN A 350 3.63 -12.81 2.06
CA GLN A 350 5.01 -13.28 1.84
C GLN A 350 5.86 -12.23 1.13
N ARG A 351 7.17 -12.44 1.11
CA ARG A 351 8.07 -11.83 0.12
C ARG A 351 8.10 -12.71 -1.13
N THR A 352 7.51 -12.23 -2.22
CA THR A 352 7.39 -12.96 -3.48
C THR A 352 8.42 -12.45 -4.48
N THR A 353 9.39 -13.29 -4.84
CA THR A 353 10.31 -12.98 -5.96
C THR A 353 9.55 -13.18 -7.27
N LEU A 354 9.39 -12.10 -8.04
CA LEU A 354 8.71 -12.13 -9.34
C LEU A 354 9.70 -12.36 -10.47
N VAL A 355 10.85 -11.67 -10.40
CA VAL A 355 11.97 -11.81 -11.31
C VAL A 355 13.21 -12.10 -10.49
N GLU A 356 13.92 -13.18 -10.82
CA GLU A 356 15.18 -13.57 -10.20
C GLU A 356 16.29 -13.57 -11.25
N ASN A 357 17.30 -12.72 -11.06
CA ASN A 357 18.44 -12.59 -11.97
C ASN A 357 18.03 -12.46 -13.45
N GLY A 358 17.02 -11.62 -13.69
CA GLY A 358 16.44 -11.33 -14.99
C GLY A 358 15.45 -12.37 -15.53
N VAL A 359 15.18 -13.46 -14.80
CA VAL A 359 14.25 -14.53 -15.20
C VAL A 359 12.93 -14.38 -14.44
N LEU A 360 11.79 -14.43 -15.13
CA LEU A 360 10.49 -14.43 -14.47
C LEU A 360 10.26 -15.79 -13.80
N VAL A 361 10.05 -15.80 -12.48
CA VAL A 361 9.94 -17.03 -11.68
C VAL A 361 8.58 -17.22 -11.00
N SER A 362 7.79 -16.16 -10.83
CA SER A 362 6.46 -16.24 -10.22
C SER A 362 5.53 -15.15 -10.72
N TYR A 363 4.23 -15.33 -10.49
CA TYR A 363 3.24 -14.27 -10.49
C TYR A 363 2.78 -13.96 -9.05
N LEU A 364 1.97 -12.92 -8.90
CA LEU A 364 1.20 -12.65 -7.68
C LEU A 364 -0.11 -13.44 -7.75
N HIS A 365 -0.39 -14.24 -6.72
CA HIS A 365 -1.51 -15.18 -6.71
C HIS A 365 -2.54 -14.87 -5.62
N ASP A 366 -3.79 -14.78 -6.06
CA ASP A 366 -4.98 -15.05 -5.23
C ASP A 366 -5.26 -16.57 -5.22
N ARG A 367 -6.31 -17.00 -4.51
CA ARG A 367 -6.70 -18.40 -4.42
C ARG A 367 -7.08 -19.01 -5.77
N ILE A 368 -7.77 -18.27 -6.63
CA ILE A 368 -8.23 -18.76 -7.94
C ILE A 368 -7.04 -19.08 -8.85
N SER A 369 -6.11 -18.11 -8.96
CA SER A 369 -4.92 -18.28 -9.78
C SER A 369 -3.94 -19.28 -9.17
N ALA A 370 -3.78 -19.33 -7.84
CA ALA A 370 -2.98 -20.36 -7.17
C ALA A 370 -3.45 -21.78 -7.54
N THR A 371 -4.76 -22.03 -7.46
CA THR A 371 -5.34 -23.31 -7.89
C THR A 371 -5.11 -23.59 -9.38
N HIS A 372 -5.27 -22.59 -10.25
CA HIS A 372 -5.04 -22.75 -11.69
C HIS A 372 -3.61 -23.17 -12.03
N TYR A 373 -2.62 -22.54 -11.40
CA TYR A 373 -1.20 -22.82 -11.64
C TYR A 373 -0.66 -23.99 -10.80
N GLY A 374 -1.46 -24.55 -9.88
CA GLY A 374 -1.02 -25.63 -8.99
C GLY A 374 0.03 -25.20 -7.97
N VAL A 375 -0.01 -23.94 -7.54
CA VAL A 375 0.93 -23.33 -6.58
C VAL A 375 0.22 -22.87 -5.32
N ALA A 376 0.98 -22.48 -4.29
CA ALA A 376 0.41 -21.86 -3.10
C ALA A 376 0.05 -20.38 -3.36
N PRO A 377 -0.98 -19.81 -2.69
CA PRO A 377 -1.22 -18.38 -2.70
C PRO A 377 -0.03 -17.60 -2.14
N THR A 378 0.25 -16.43 -2.70
CA THR A 378 1.40 -15.58 -2.32
C THR A 378 1.05 -14.54 -1.24
N GLY A 379 -0.20 -14.56 -0.76
CA GLY A 379 -0.73 -13.52 0.11
C GLY A 379 -0.96 -12.20 -0.64
N SER A 380 -1.48 -12.31 -1.86
CA SER A 380 -1.71 -11.18 -2.78
C SER A 380 -3.18 -11.03 -3.18
N GLY A 381 -4.10 -11.85 -2.65
CA GLY A 381 -5.54 -11.72 -2.91
C GLY A 381 -6.13 -10.53 -2.15
N ARG A 382 -6.21 -9.35 -2.79
CA ARG A 382 -6.65 -8.10 -2.13
C ARG A 382 -7.94 -7.56 -2.73
N ARG A 383 -8.74 -6.89 -1.90
CA ARG A 383 -9.96 -6.17 -2.27
C ARG A 383 -9.92 -4.72 -1.80
N GLU A 384 -10.69 -3.85 -2.45
CA GLU A 384 -10.82 -2.45 -2.02
C GLU A 384 -11.66 -2.32 -0.74
N SER A 385 -12.74 -3.09 -0.64
CA SER A 385 -13.62 -3.14 0.52
C SER A 385 -14.50 -4.39 0.45
N TYR A 386 -15.35 -4.59 1.46
CA TYR A 386 -16.39 -5.63 1.48
C TYR A 386 -17.36 -5.55 0.28
N ARG A 387 -17.36 -4.47 -0.50
CA ARG A 387 -18.19 -4.34 -1.71
C ARG A 387 -17.58 -5.00 -2.95
N HIS A 388 -16.32 -5.46 -2.86
CA HIS A 388 -15.56 -5.97 -4.00
C HIS A 388 -14.98 -7.35 -3.69
N ALA A 389 -15.02 -8.25 -4.67
CA ALA A 389 -14.30 -9.51 -4.60
C ALA A 389 -12.78 -9.25 -4.70
N PRO A 390 -11.94 -10.05 -4.02
CA PRO A 390 -10.50 -9.88 -4.11
C PRO A 390 -9.96 -10.44 -5.43
N ILE A 391 -8.85 -9.87 -5.87
CA ILE A 391 -8.08 -10.27 -7.05
C ILE A 391 -6.58 -10.21 -6.69
N PRO A 392 -5.67 -10.82 -7.48
CA PRO A 392 -4.25 -10.68 -7.24
C PRO A 392 -3.81 -9.21 -7.34
N ARG A 393 -3.12 -8.70 -6.32
CA ARG A 393 -2.64 -7.31 -6.25
C ARG A 393 -1.28 -7.21 -5.58
N MET A 394 -0.49 -6.25 -6.03
CA MET A 394 0.78 -5.83 -5.42
C MET A 394 0.64 -5.37 -3.97
N ARG A 395 1.76 -5.32 -3.24
CA ARG A 395 1.93 -4.76 -1.89
C ARG A 395 3.05 -3.72 -1.90
N ALA A 396 4.27 -4.06 -1.50
CA ALA A 396 5.45 -3.24 -1.73
C ALA A 396 6.32 -3.88 -2.83
N THR A 397 6.23 -3.34 -4.06
CA THR A 397 6.97 -3.87 -5.20
C THR A 397 8.23 -3.03 -5.47
N PHE A 398 9.40 -3.66 -5.49
CA PHE A 398 10.68 -2.99 -5.69
C PHE A 398 11.70 -3.87 -6.40
N MET A 399 12.78 -3.25 -6.88
CA MET A 399 13.94 -3.93 -7.44
C MET A 399 15.03 -3.96 -6.36
N GLU A 400 15.68 -5.10 -6.20
CA GLU A 400 16.84 -5.24 -5.32
C GLU A 400 18.02 -4.40 -5.82
N ASP A 401 18.96 -4.10 -4.91
CA ASP A 401 20.15 -3.33 -5.24
C ASP A 401 20.99 -4.03 -6.32
N GLY A 402 21.40 -3.25 -7.32
CA GLY A 402 22.29 -3.68 -8.39
C GLY A 402 23.78 -3.57 -8.02
N PRO A 403 24.68 -3.91 -8.96
CA PRO A 403 26.13 -3.90 -8.71
C PRO A 403 26.78 -2.52 -8.86
N HIS A 404 26.03 -1.48 -9.24
CA HIS A 404 26.55 -0.16 -9.58
C HIS A 404 26.15 0.89 -8.54
N GLU A 405 27.08 1.78 -8.21
CA GLU A 405 26.82 2.91 -7.33
C GLU A 405 26.12 4.04 -8.10
N ARG A 406 25.35 4.88 -7.39
CA ARG A 406 24.56 5.98 -7.98
C ARG A 406 25.38 6.85 -8.94
N ASP A 407 26.57 7.28 -8.50
CA ASP A 407 27.39 8.22 -9.26
C ASP A 407 28.01 7.56 -10.50
N GLU A 408 28.22 6.24 -10.50
CA GLU A 408 28.66 5.47 -11.66
C GLU A 408 27.57 5.42 -12.74
N ILE A 409 26.31 5.20 -12.33
CA ILE A 409 25.16 5.19 -13.23
C ILE A 409 25.00 6.56 -13.91
N ILE A 410 25.05 7.65 -13.14
CA ILE A 410 24.92 9.01 -13.68
C ILE A 410 26.09 9.31 -14.63
N ALA A 411 27.32 9.00 -14.24
CA ALA A 411 28.51 9.25 -15.07
C ALA A 411 28.53 8.43 -16.37
N SER A 412 27.77 7.33 -16.45
CA SER A 412 27.66 6.50 -17.66
C SER A 412 26.81 7.13 -18.78
N VAL A 413 26.05 8.19 -18.48
CA VAL A 413 25.17 8.86 -19.42
C VAL A 413 25.80 10.18 -19.86
N GLU A 414 26.10 10.32 -21.15
CA GLU A 414 26.70 11.55 -21.70
C GLU A 414 25.67 12.66 -21.92
N ASN A 415 24.47 12.31 -22.41
CA ASN A 415 23.36 13.23 -22.63
C ASN A 415 22.06 12.49 -22.31
N GLY A 416 21.33 12.96 -21.31
CA GLY A 416 20.09 12.32 -20.90
C GLY A 416 19.37 13.10 -19.82
N ILE A 417 18.51 12.42 -19.08
CA ILE A 417 17.84 13.01 -17.92
C ILE A 417 17.92 12.11 -16.69
N ILE A 418 18.01 12.73 -15.52
CA ILE A 418 17.66 12.10 -14.24
C ILE A 418 16.20 12.41 -13.95
N ALA A 419 15.40 11.40 -13.68
CA ALA A 419 14.02 11.55 -13.22
C ALA A 419 13.91 11.07 -11.77
N GLU A 420 13.46 11.96 -10.87
CA GLU A 420 13.44 11.69 -9.44
C GLU A 420 12.02 11.49 -8.91
N THR A 421 11.11 12.38 -9.27
CA THR A 421 9.73 12.30 -8.82
C THR A 421 8.78 12.25 -9.99
N PHE A 422 7.66 11.59 -9.76
CA PHE A 422 6.69 11.27 -10.78
C PHE A 422 5.30 11.65 -10.29
N THR A 423 4.38 11.87 -11.22
CA THR A 423 2.95 11.79 -10.96
C THR A 423 2.38 10.54 -11.62
N ASN A 424 1.05 10.44 -11.71
CA ASN A 424 0.31 9.27 -12.20
C ASN A 424 0.98 8.53 -13.35
N GLY A 425 0.90 7.20 -13.29
CA GLY A 425 1.23 6.29 -14.38
C GLY A 425 -0.03 5.68 -14.99
N GLN A 426 0.13 5.06 -16.15
CA GLN A 426 -0.88 4.18 -16.74
C GLN A 426 -0.20 3.12 -17.58
N VAL A 427 -0.70 1.87 -17.49
CA VAL A 427 -0.26 0.74 -18.31
C VAL A 427 -1.39 0.18 -19.19
N GLN A 428 -1.04 -0.26 -20.40
CA GLN A 428 -1.81 -1.16 -21.23
C GLN A 428 -1.21 -2.56 -21.17
N ILE A 429 -1.72 -3.37 -20.23
CA ILE A 429 -1.14 -4.67 -19.84
C ILE A 429 -0.94 -5.63 -21.02
N GLY A 430 -1.86 -5.63 -21.99
CA GLY A 430 -1.77 -6.51 -23.16
C GLY A 430 -0.62 -6.17 -24.11
N ALA A 431 -0.47 -4.89 -24.44
CA ALA A 431 0.61 -4.43 -25.32
C ALA A 431 1.96 -4.32 -24.57
N GLY A 432 1.92 -4.13 -23.25
CA GLY A 432 3.09 -3.82 -22.43
C GLY A 432 3.50 -2.34 -22.45
N ASP A 433 2.70 -1.48 -23.10
CA ASP A 433 2.96 -0.04 -23.16
C ASP A 433 2.60 0.64 -21.83
N PHE A 434 3.45 1.53 -21.35
CA PHE A 434 3.19 2.30 -20.13
C PHE A 434 3.68 3.74 -20.28
N THR A 435 3.12 4.63 -19.45
CA THR A 435 3.49 6.03 -19.37
C THR A 435 3.50 6.50 -17.94
N PHE A 436 4.39 7.44 -17.62
CA PHE A 436 4.38 8.20 -16.37
C PHE A 436 4.90 9.61 -16.64
N TYR A 437 4.58 10.55 -15.75
CA TYR A 437 4.94 11.95 -15.92
C TYR A 437 5.99 12.36 -14.88
N ILE A 438 7.11 12.91 -15.36
CA ILE A 438 8.19 13.41 -14.50
C ILE A 438 7.75 14.75 -13.89
N LYS A 439 7.86 14.85 -12.56
CA LYS A 439 7.53 16.05 -11.79
C LYS A 439 8.79 16.84 -11.42
N ASN A 440 9.89 16.17 -11.10
CA ASN A 440 11.21 16.74 -10.91
C ASN A 440 12.26 15.89 -11.64
N GLY A 441 13.15 16.55 -12.38
CA GLY A 441 14.24 15.93 -13.11
C GLY A 441 15.28 16.94 -13.60
N TRP A 442 16.45 16.44 -13.99
CA TRP A 442 17.60 17.23 -14.40
C TRP A 442 18.18 16.69 -15.70
N LEU A 443 18.81 17.55 -16.50
CA LEU A 443 19.65 17.11 -17.60
C LEU A 443 20.95 16.52 -17.04
N ILE A 444 21.42 15.45 -17.67
CA ILE A 444 22.79 14.93 -17.52
C ILE A 444 23.62 15.54 -18.63
#